data_AF-A0A0R1NNN3-F1
#
_entry.id   AF-A0A0R1NNN3-F1
#
_cell.length_a   1.000
_cell.length_b   1.000
_cell.length_c   1.000
_cell.angle_alpha   90.00
_cell.angle_beta   90.00
_cell.angle_gamma   90.00
#
_symmetry.space_group_name_H-M   'P 1'
#
loop_
_entity.id
_entity.type
_entity.pdbx_description
1 polymer ?
#
loop_
_entity_poly.entity_id
_entity_poly.type
_entity_poly.pdbx_seq_one_letter_code
_entity_poly.pdbx_strand_id
1 'polypeptide(L)' 'MKLKQIFFSMIFGILNIAALGFLIDPIMAIVNREFQVSDLDQIILVITITLILDVWTFQQIQD' A
#
# COMPACT_ATOMS: atom_id res chain seq x y z
N MET A 1 5.23 -23.37 -10.09
CA MET A 1 6.18 -22.29 -9.76
C MET A 1 5.90 -21.00 -10.51
N LYS A 2 6.13 -20.90 -11.83
CA LYS A 2 6.05 -19.61 -12.55
C LYS A 2 4.68 -18.90 -12.48
N LEU A 3 3.57 -19.64 -12.56
CA LEU A 3 2.23 -19.05 -12.54
C LEU A 3 1.87 -18.44 -11.17
N LYS A 4 2.23 -19.11 -10.06
CA LYS A 4 2.04 -18.62 -8.69
C LYS A 4 2.78 -17.31 -8.49
N GLN A 5 4.05 -17.26 -8.88
CA GLN A 5 4.90 -16.07 -8.77
C GLN A 5 4.32 -14.91 -9.58
N ILE A 6 3.93 -15.13 -10.84
CA ILE A 6 3.32 -14.09 -11.67
C ILE A 6 2.02 -13.57 -11.04
N PHE A 7 1.18 -14.46 -10.50
CA PHE A 7 -0.07 -14.09 -9.86
C PHE A 7 0.15 -13.22 -8.61
N PHE A 8 1.05 -13.62 -7.70
CA PHE A 8 1.34 -12.83 -6.50
C PHE A 8 2.09 -11.53 -6.80
N SER A 9 2.93 -11.49 -7.84
CA SER A 9 3.53 -10.23 -8.32
C SER A 9 2.48 -9.24 -8.86
N MET A 10 1.43 -9.73 -9.52
CA MET A 10 0.31 -8.88 -9.93
C MET A 10 -0.47 -8.37 -8.71
N ILE A 11 -0.74 -9.21 -7.71
CA ILE A 11 -1.40 -8.79 -6.46
C ILE A 11 -0.57 -7.71 -5.77
N PHE A 12 0.74 -7.91 -5.62
CA PHE A 12 1.65 -6.92 -5.04
C PHE A 12 1.57 -5.57 -5.76
N GLY A 13 1.57 -5.59 -7.09
CA GLY A 13 1.39 -4.37 -7.89
C GLY A 13 0.05 -3.68 -7.66
N ILE A 14 -1.05 -4.44 -7.62
CA ILE A 14 -2.40 -3.89 -7.38
C ILE A 14 -2.51 -3.28 -5.98
N LEU A 15 -1.95 -3.96 -4.97
CA LEU A 15 -1.95 -3.48 -3.58
C LEU A 15 -1.22 -2.14 -3.46
N ASN A 16 -0.06 -2.00 -4.11
CA ASN A 16 0.71 -0.76 -4.11
C ASN A 16 0.00 0.38 -4.85
N ILE A 17 -0.68 0.09 -5.97
CA ILE A 17 -1.50 1.09 -6.68
C ILE A 17 -2.68 1.53 -5.81
N ALA A 18 -3.37 0.60 -5.15
CA ALA A 18 -4.48 0.91 -4.26
C ALA A 18 -4.01 1.77 -3.08
N ALA A 19 -2.89 1.39 -2.44
CA ALA A 19 -2.28 2.15 -1.35
C ALA A 19 -1.94 3.58 -1.79
N LEU A 20 -1.38 3.76 -2.98
CA LEU A 20 -1.11 5.07 -3.54
C LEU A 20 -2.41 5.89 -3.68
N GLY A 21 -3.49 5.28 -4.17
CA GLY A 21 -4.81 5.91 -4.22
C GLY A 21 -5.30 6.43 -2.86
N PHE A 22 -5.18 5.63 -1.81
CA PHE A 22 -5.57 6.03 -0.45
C PHE A 22 -4.63 7.07 0.19
N LEU A 23 -3.40 7.21 -0.30
CA LEU A 23 -2.44 8.19 0.19
C LEU A 23 -2.52 9.54 -0.56
N ILE A 24 -3.21 9.62 -1.70
CA ILE A 24 -3.34 10.87 -2.47
C ILE A 24 -3.95 11.98 -1.60
N ASP A 25 -5.10 11.73 -0.99
CA ASP A 25 -5.81 12.74 -0.20
C ASP A 25 -4.97 13.30 0.96
N PRO A 26 -4.39 12.47 1.85
CA PRO A 26 -3.57 12.98 2.94
C PRO A 26 -2.28 13.65 2.44
N ILE A 27 -1.69 13.21 1.32
CA ILE A 27 -0.55 13.91 0.69
C ILE A 27 -0.98 15.28 0.19
N MET A 28 -2.14 15.40 -0.47
CA MET A 28 -2.67 16.67 -0.94
C MET A 28 -3.02 17.61 0.21
N ALA A 29 -3.50 17.08 1.34
CA ALA A 29 -3.71 17.85 2.56
C ALA A 29 -2.40 18.46 3.11
N ILE A 30 -1.28 17.72 3.05
CA ILE A 30 0.06 18.27 3.37
C ILE A 30 0.43 19.41 2.41
N VAL A 31 0.26 19.20 1.11
CA VAL A 31 0.60 20.20 0.07
C VAL A 31 -0.22 21.48 0.25
N ASN A 32 -1.51 21.34 0.52
CA ASN A 32 -2.44 22.46 0.70
C ASN A 32 -2.34 23.12 2.10
N ARG A 33 -1.47 22.61 2.98
CA ARG A 33 -1.32 23.06 4.38
C ARG A 33 -2.61 22.92 5.21
N GLU A 34 -3.45 21.96 4.85
CA GLU A 34 -4.71 21.63 5.53
C GLU A 34 -4.60 20.32 6.32
N PHE A 35 -3.37 19.84 6.57
CA PHE A 35 -3.08 18.57 7.21
C PHE A 35 -3.68 18.47 8.62
N GLN A 36 -4.44 17.40 8.86
CA GLN A 36 -5.08 17.09 10.12
C GLN A 36 -4.54 15.79 10.72
N VAL A 37 -4.86 15.55 11.99
CA VAL A 37 -4.50 14.30 12.68
C VAL A 37 -5.10 13.08 11.97
N SER A 38 -6.31 13.20 11.40
CA SER A 38 -6.94 12.13 10.64
C SER A 38 -6.15 11.72 9.39
N ASP A 39 -5.46 12.66 8.75
CA ASP A 39 -4.60 12.38 7.59
C ASP A 39 -3.38 11.57 8.02
N LEU A 40 -2.80 11.90 9.18
CA LEU A 40 -1.70 11.15 9.77
C LEU A 40 -2.13 9.72 10.12
N ASP A 41 -3.30 9.56 10.75
CA ASP A 41 -3.85 8.25 11.09
C ASP A 41 -4.11 7.41 9.83
N GLN A 42 -4.63 8.03 8.77
CA GLN A 42 -4.84 7.38 7.47
C GLN A 42 -3.51 6.94 6.85
N ILE A 43 -2.48 7.78 6.85
CA ILE A 43 -1.15 7.43 6.35
C ILE A 43 -0.60 6.22 7.12
N ILE A 44 -0.63 6.26 8.44
CA ILE A 44 -0.13 5.17 9.30
C ILE A 44 -0.89 3.88 9.02
N LEU A 45 -2.22 3.94 8.93
CA LEU A 45 -3.07 2.79 8.65
C LEU A 45 -2.74 2.16 7.30
N VAL A 46 -2.70 2.97 6.24
CA VAL A 46 -2.42 2.50 4.88
C VAL A 46 -1.04 1.88 4.80
N ILE A 47 0.01 2.57 5.30
CA ILE A 47 1.38 2.03 5.31
C ILE A 47 1.46 0.72 6.09
N THR A 48 0.82 0.64 7.26
CA THR A 48 0.86 -0.58 8.09
C THR A 48 0.21 -1.76 7.39
N ILE A 49 -1.00 -1.57 6.83
CA ILE A 49 -1.71 -2.61 6.11
C ILE A 49 -0.91 -3.04 4.87
N THR A 50 -0.41 -2.08 4.09
CA THR A 50 0.40 -2.37 2.90
C THR A 50 1.65 -3.16 3.25
N LEU A 51 2.39 -2.79 4.30
CA LEU A 51 3.57 -3.54 4.74
C LEU A 51 3.25 -4.99 5.11
N ILE A 52 2.15 -5.24 5.83
CA ILE A 52 1.73 -6.60 6.19
C ILE A 52 1.42 -7.43 4.94
N LEU A 53 0.64 -6.85 4.02
CA LEU A 53 0.24 -7.53 2.79
C LEU A 53 1.42 -7.73 1.82
N ASP A 54 2.35 -6.78 1.76
CA ASP A 54 3.57 -6.84 0.96
C ASP A 54 4.52 -7.93 1.46
N VAL A 55 4.75 -8.02 2.77
CA VAL A 55 5.57 -9.09 3.36
C VAL A 55 4.96 -10.46 3.04
N TRP A 56 3.64 -10.60 3.19
CA TRP A 56 2.96 -11.86 2.92
C TRP A 56 2.99 -12.23 1.43
N THR A 57 2.68 -11.28 0.54
CA THR A 57 2.73 -11.54 -0.92
C THR A 57 4.16 -11.84 -1.38
N PHE A 58 5.17 -11.20 -0.81
CA PHE A 58 6.56 -11.48 -1.12
C PHE A 58 6.98 -12.90 -0.70
N GLN A 59 6.56 -13.37 0.48
CA GLN A 59 6.77 -14.77 0.89
C GLN A 59 6.18 -15.74 -0.15
N GLN A 60 4.98 -15.46 -0.66
CA GLN A 60 4.34 -16.31 -1.68
C GLN A 60 5.04 -16.30 -3.05
N ILE A 61 5.82 -15.26 -3.35
CA ILE A 61 6.64 -15.19 -4.57
C ILE A 61 7.93 -16.01 -4.39
N GLN A 62 8.50 -16.03 -3.18
CA GLN A 62 9.72 -16.79 -2.89
C GLN A 62 9.47 -18.29 -2.77
N ASP A 63 8.30 -18.69 -2.25
CA ASP A 63 7.85 -20.08 -2.11
C ASP A 63 7.35 -20.70 -3.44
#